data_AF-A0A061A0V7-F1
#
_entry.id   AF-A0A061A0V7-F1
#
_cell.length_a   1.000
_cell.length_b   1.000
_cell.length_c   1.000
_cell.angle_alpha   90.00
_cell.angle_beta   90.00
_cell.angle_gamma   90.00
#
_symmetry.space_group_name_H-M   'P 1'
#
loop_
_entity.id
_entity.type
_entity.pdbx_description
1 polymer ?
#
loop_
_entity_poly.entity_id
_entity_poly.type
_entity_poly.pdbx_seq_one_letter_code
_entity_poly.pdbx_strand_id
1 'polypeptide(L)'
;MTDGVLRCLQGHSFDVAKQGYVNLLRGAAKFSADTAAMVAARADFLAAGHYAPIAGALAALAREKAPEATGGDPGCVVDIGGGTGYHLARVMSEFPDSEGILLDISKFAARRAARAHPRISAVVADAWDGLPLADGAASVVLNVFAPRNPAELRRILRPEGVLLVVTPRPDHLRELVEALGLLRVGEQKDERLTDRLSAHFTEVARERSRSTMTLDHKALPQLVGMGPNAWHQQSERLEERIARLPEPCDVTLSVTLTAYRPLI
;
A
#
# COMPACT_ATOMS: atom_id res chain seq x y z
N MET A 1 -8.40 -5.48 -20.40
CA MET A 1 -7.69 -4.57 -21.33
C MET A 1 -7.56 -5.28 -22.67
N THR A 2 -8.44 -5.00 -23.64
CA THR A 2 -8.65 -5.90 -24.79
C THR A 2 -7.81 -5.59 -26.05
N ASP A 3 -7.11 -4.45 -26.14
CA ASP A 3 -6.25 -4.14 -27.30
C ASP A 3 -4.84 -3.65 -26.93
N GLY A 4 -4.40 -3.91 -25.68
CA GLY A 4 -3.08 -3.48 -25.21
C GLY A 4 -2.89 -1.96 -25.15
N VAL A 5 -3.96 -1.17 -25.24
CA VAL A 5 -3.94 0.30 -25.25
C VAL A 5 -5.13 0.85 -24.45
N LEU A 6 -4.92 1.90 -23.68
CA LEU A 6 -5.96 2.75 -23.10
C LEU A 6 -6.13 4.03 -23.91
N ARG A 7 -7.37 4.43 -24.18
CA ARG A 7 -7.68 5.67 -24.91
C ARG A 7 -8.71 6.50 -24.16
N CYS A 8 -8.58 7.82 -24.24
CA CYS A 8 -9.61 8.73 -23.74
C CYS A 8 -10.43 9.35 -24.90
N LEU A 9 -11.56 9.96 -24.57
CA LEU A 9 -12.46 10.60 -25.55
C LEU A 9 -11.81 11.76 -26.32
N GLN A 10 -10.72 12.33 -25.79
CA GLN A 10 -9.95 13.39 -26.43
C GLN A 10 -8.83 12.85 -27.35
N GLY A 11 -8.74 11.54 -27.55
CA GLY A 11 -7.78 10.91 -28.47
C GLY A 11 -6.39 10.64 -27.90
N HIS A 12 -6.13 10.93 -26.62
CA HIS A 12 -4.89 10.48 -25.97
C HIS A 12 -4.87 8.95 -25.86
N SER A 13 -3.68 8.37 -26.01
CA SER A 13 -3.46 6.92 -26.05
C SER A 13 -2.26 6.54 -25.18
N PHE A 14 -2.40 5.46 -24.42
CA PHE A 14 -1.37 4.93 -23.53
C PHE A 14 -1.25 3.43 -23.70
N ASP A 15 -0.05 2.96 -24.01
CA ASP A 15 0.18 1.52 -24.21
C ASP A 15 0.20 0.78 -22.86
N VAL A 16 -0.42 -0.39 -22.87
CA VAL A 16 -0.23 -1.40 -21.83
C VAL A 16 1.12 -2.06 -22.09
N ALA A 17 2.06 -1.88 -21.16
CA ALA A 17 3.37 -2.49 -21.27
C ALA A 17 3.23 -4.02 -21.35
N LYS A 18 4.19 -4.69 -22.00
CA LYS A 18 4.22 -6.17 -22.10
C LYS A 18 4.16 -6.90 -20.74
N GLN A 19 4.47 -6.20 -19.66
CA GLN A 19 4.40 -6.72 -18.30
C GLN A 19 3.04 -6.51 -17.61
N GLY A 20 2.06 -5.90 -18.27
CA GLY A 20 0.67 -5.79 -17.83
C GLY A 20 0.31 -4.50 -17.07
N TYR A 21 1.17 -3.48 -17.09
CA TYR A 21 0.90 -2.20 -16.42
C TYR A 21 0.79 -1.05 -17.44
N VAL A 22 0.11 0.03 -17.06
CA VAL A 22 0.05 1.28 -17.85
C VAL A 22 0.80 2.38 -17.11
N ASN A 23 1.57 3.20 -17.83
CA ASN A 23 2.24 4.36 -17.24
C ASN A 23 1.49 5.65 -17.56
N LEU A 24 0.97 6.31 -16.53
CA LEU A 24 0.22 7.57 -16.62
C LEU A 24 0.92 8.72 -15.87
N LEU A 25 2.20 8.57 -15.52
CA LEU A 25 2.97 9.67 -14.92
C LEU A 25 3.08 10.86 -15.88
N ARG A 26 2.76 12.04 -15.34
CA ARG A 26 2.87 13.32 -16.05
C ARG A 26 4.27 13.90 -15.81
N GLY A 27 5.23 13.49 -16.63
CA GLY A 27 6.63 13.94 -16.54
C GLY A 27 7.49 13.14 -15.57
N ALA A 28 8.62 13.72 -15.15
CA ALA A 28 9.53 13.06 -14.22
C ALA A 28 8.90 12.97 -12.82
N ALA A 29 9.04 11.81 -12.17
CA ALA A 29 8.62 11.62 -10.79
C ALA A 29 9.31 12.66 -9.89
N LYS A 30 8.51 13.38 -9.09
CA LYS A 30 9.01 14.39 -8.14
C LYS A 30 9.77 13.77 -6.96
N PHE A 31 9.59 12.46 -6.75
CA PHE A 31 10.20 11.67 -5.69
C PHE A 31 10.96 10.47 -6.27
N SER A 32 12.00 10.03 -5.56
CA SER A 32 12.74 8.81 -5.92
C SER A 32 11.85 7.60 -5.73
N ALA A 33 11.51 6.92 -6.83
CA ALA A 33 10.76 5.68 -6.80
C ALA A 33 11.65 4.50 -6.36
N ASP A 34 11.02 3.46 -5.79
CA ASP A 34 11.73 2.24 -5.39
C ASP A 34 12.48 1.60 -6.56
N THR A 35 13.74 1.23 -6.31
CA THR A 35 14.58 0.52 -7.29
C THR A 35 14.12 -0.93 -7.49
N ALA A 36 14.55 -1.57 -8.58
CA ALA A 36 14.22 -2.98 -8.84
C ALA A 36 14.63 -3.93 -7.70
N ALA A 37 15.78 -3.66 -7.07
CA ALA A 37 16.31 -4.43 -5.95
C ALA A 37 15.49 -4.24 -4.68
N MET A 38 15.11 -3.00 -4.35
CA MET A 38 14.22 -2.72 -3.20
C MET A 38 12.87 -3.41 -3.36
N VAL A 39 12.27 -3.34 -4.54
CA VAL A 39 10.99 -4.02 -4.82
C VAL A 39 11.17 -5.55 -4.77
N ALA A 40 12.32 -6.09 -5.15
CA ALA A 40 12.61 -7.52 -5.03
C ALA A 40 12.69 -7.95 -3.55
N ALA A 41 13.49 -7.24 -2.75
CA ALA A 41 13.61 -7.49 -1.32
C ALA A 41 12.25 -7.41 -0.60
N ARG A 42 11.44 -6.40 -0.92
CA ARG A 42 10.06 -6.28 -0.41
C ARG A 42 9.20 -7.49 -0.80
N ALA A 43 9.28 -7.94 -2.06
CA ALA A 43 8.51 -9.09 -2.52
C ALA A 43 8.90 -10.37 -1.78
N ASP A 44 10.20 -10.62 -1.60
CA ASP A 44 10.71 -11.79 -0.89
C ASP A 44 10.27 -11.80 0.58
N PHE A 45 10.39 -10.66 1.27
CA PHE A 45 9.95 -10.51 2.66
C PHE A 45 8.45 -10.75 2.84
N LEU A 46 7.62 -10.19 1.95
CA LEU A 46 6.17 -10.37 1.99
C LEU A 46 5.76 -11.81 1.64
N ALA A 47 6.45 -12.44 0.68
CA ALA A 47 6.19 -13.84 0.30
C ALA A 47 6.53 -14.83 1.42
N ALA A 48 7.47 -14.49 2.31
CA ALA A 48 7.77 -15.27 3.52
C ALA A 48 6.65 -15.19 4.59
N GLY A 49 5.61 -14.38 4.36
CA GLY A 49 4.42 -14.35 5.22
C GLY A 49 4.56 -13.51 6.49
N HIS A 50 5.67 -12.79 6.67
CA HIS A 50 5.90 -11.97 7.86
C HIS A 50 4.81 -10.91 8.08
N TYR A 51 4.21 -10.38 7.01
CA TYR A 51 3.08 -9.43 7.05
C TYR A 51 1.71 -10.07 6.78
N ALA A 52 1.60 -11.40 6.82
CA ALA A 52 0.32 -12.10 6.70
C ALA A 52 -0.73 -11.63 7.73
N PRO A 53 -0.38 -11.33 9.01
CA PRO A 53 -1.34 -10.80 9.97
C PRO A 53 -1.99 -9.46 9.52
N ILE A 54 -1.22 -8.57 8.90
CA ILE A 54 -1.75 -7.30 8.37
C ILE A 54 -2.67 -7.56 7.19
N ALA A 55 -2.25 -8.39 6.24
CA ALA A 55 -3.04 -8.68 5.04
C ALA A 55 -4.36 -9.38 5.38
N GLY A 56 -4.35 -10.30 6.36
CA GLY A 56 -5.54 -10.97 6.85
C GLY A 56 -6.51 -10.02 7.55
N ALA A 57 -6.03 -9.19 8.47
CA ALA A 57 -6.84 -8.18 9.16
C ALA A 57 -7.43 -7.16 8.17
N LEU A 58 -6.64 -6.71 7.19
CA LEU A 58 -7.10 -5.77 6.18
C LEU A 58 -8.21 -6.37 5.30
N ALA A 59 -8.09 -7.63 4.88
CA ALA A 59 -9.11 -8.31 4.10
C ALA A 59 -10.40 -8.54 4.91
N ALA A 60 -10.28 -8.94 6.18
CA ALA A 60 -11.43 -9.09 7.06
C ALA A 60 -12.17 -7.75 7.25
N LEU A 61 -11.44 -6.67 7.52
CA LEU A 61 -12.01 -5.33 7.67
C LEU A 61 -12.64 -4.83 6.36
N ALA A 62 -12.00 -5.12 5.22
CA ALA A 62 -12.57 -4.80 3.91
C ALA A 62 -13.90 -5.52 3.68
N ARG A 63 -13.96 -6.84 3.93
CA ARG A 63 -15.20 -7.61 3.81
C ARG A 63 -16.30 -7.09 4.75
N GLU A 64 -15.94 -6.72 5.97
CA GLU A 64 -16.90 -6.22 6.96
C GLU A 64 -17.46 -4.83 6.59
N LYS A 65 -16.61 -3.94 6.10
CA LYS A 65 -16.98 -2.53 5.88
C LYS A 65 -17.29 -2.18 4.43
N ALA A 66 -16.98 -3.05 3.47
CA ALA A 66 -17.31 -2.77 2.09
C ALA A 66 -18.82 -2.61 1.92
N PRO A 67 -19.25 -1.74 1.00
CA PRO A 67 -20.67 -1.51 0.77
C PRO A 67 -21.20 -2.62 -0.13
N GLU A 68 -22.51 -2.84 -0.11
CA GLU A 68 -23.17 -3.67 -1.11
C GLU A 68 -22.98 -3.11 -2.53
N ALA A 69 -23.24 -3.92 -3.55
CA ALA A 69 -23.21 -3.47 -4.93
C ALA A 69 -24.36 -2.48 -5.18
N THR A 70 -24.06 -1.35 -5.82
CA THR A 70 -25.05 -0.30 -6.11
C THR A 70 -25.55 -0.50 -7.53
N GLY A 71 -26.84 -0.83 -7.69
CA GLY A 71 -27.40 -1.13 -9.02
C GLY A 71 -26.76 -2.33 -9.71
N GLY A 72 -26.19 -3.27 -8.94
CA GLY A 72 -25.46 -4.43 -9.46
C GLY A 72 -23.99 -4.18 -9.80
N ASP A 73 -23.50 -2.94 -9.66
CA ASP A 73 -22.07 -2.62 -9.80
C ASP A 73 -21.33 -2.74 -8.45
N PRO A 74 -20.40 -3.70 -8.31
CA PRO A 74 -19.63 -3.86 -7.08
C PRO A 74 -18.57 -2.77 -6.88
N GLY A 75 -18.26 -1.96 -7.90
CA GLY A 75 -17.17 -0.99 -7.90
C GLY A 75 -15.77 -1.65 -7.85
N CYS A 76 -14.73 -0.84 -8.08
CA CYS A 76 -13.35 -1.34 -8.02
C CYS A 76 -12.76 -1.26 -6.61
N VAL A 77 -11.80 -2.16 -6.35
CA VAL A 77 -10.94 -2.12 -5.15
C VAL A 77 -9.62 -1.47 -5.56
N VAL A 78 -9.30 -0.33 -4.97
CA VAL A 78 -8.14 0.48 -5.36
C VAL A 78 -7.09 0.47 -4.27
N ASP A 79 -5.82 0.23 -4.61
CA ASP A 79 -4.70 0.32 -3.66
C ASP A 79 -3.74 1.45 -4.07
N ILE A 80 -3.64 2.48 -3.23
CA ILE A 80 -2.82 3.67 -3.47
C ILE A 80 -1.46 3.49 -2.79
N GLY A 81 -0.40 3.45 -3.60
CA GLY A 81 0.96 3.11 -3.15
C GLY A 81 1.10 1.62 -2.81
N GLY A 82 0.33 0.76 -3.49
CA GLY A 82 0.22 -0.67 -3.15
C GLY A 82 1.48 -1.51 -3.40
N GLY A 83 2.54 -0.91 -3.96
CA GLY A 83 3.82 -1.58 -4.15
C GLY A 83 3.71 -2.83 -5.03
N THR A 84 4.05 -3.97 -4.44
CA THR A 84 4.05 -5.27 -5.15
C THR A 84 2.65 -5.82 -5.40
N GLY A 85 1.60 -5.21 -4.84
CA GLY A 85 0.22 -5.69 -4.91
C GLY A 85 -0.11 -6.78 -3.89
N TYR A 86 0.77 -7.05 -2.93
CA TYR A 86 0.59 -8.09 -1.91
C TYR A 86 -0.72 -7.92 -1.11
N HIS A 87 -0.96 -6.72 -0.58
CA HIS A 87 -2.15 -6.45 0.23
C HIS A 87 -3.41 -6.44 -0.63
N LEU A 88 -3.41 -5.76 -1.78
CA LEU A 88 -4.52 -5.77 -2.72
C LEU A 88 -4.89 -7.20 -3.14
N ALA A 89 -3.93 -8.04 -3.50
CA ALA A 89 -4.19 -9.42 -3.91
C ALA A 89 -4.89 -10.24 -2.81
N ARG A 90 -4.50 -10.06 -1.54
CA ARG A 90 -5.19 -10.71 -0.41
C ARG A 90 -6.60 -10.14 -0.20
N VAL A 91 -6.82 -8.84 -0.38
CA VAL A 91 -8.16 -8.25 -0.27
C VAL A 91 -9.06 -8.72 -1.40
N MET A 92 -8.55 -8.84 -2.64
CA MET A 92 -9.32 -9.28 -3.82
C MET A 92 -9.93 -10.69 -3.69
N SER A 93 -9.45 -11.52 -2.77
CA SER A 93 -10.07 -12.83 -2.49
C SER A 93 -11.43 -12.70 -1.81
N GLU A 94 -11.74 -11.56 -1.17
CA GLU A 94 -13.03 -11.27 -0.55
C GLU A 94 -14.03 -10.62 -1.53
N PHE A 95 -13.57 -10.21 -2.72
CA PHE A 95 -14.36 -9.47 -3.71
C PHE A 95 -14.30 -10.17 -5.07
N PRO A 96 -14.95 -11.34 -5.27
CA PRO A 96 -14.86 -12.13 -6.51
C PRO A 96 -15.42 -11.43 -7.76
N ASP A 97 -16.31 -10.46 -7.57
CA ASP A 97 -17.00 -9.76 -8.67
C ASP A 97 -16.40 -8.37 -8.97
N SER A 98 -15.42 -7.91 -8.18
CA SER A 98 -14.74 -6.63 -8.40
C SER A 98 -13.48 -6.78 -9.25
N GLU A 99 -13.09 -5.68 -9.89
CA GLU A 99 -11.75 -5.49 -10.44
C GLU A 99 -10.87 -4.71 -9.45
N GLY A 100 -9.58 -5.05 -9.41
CA GLY A 100 -8.58 -4.39 -8.59
C GLY A 100 -7.75 -3.40 -9.42
N ILE A 101 -7.48 -2.22 -8.87
CA ILE A 101 -6.59 -1.22 -9.48
C ILE A 101 -5.49 -0.87 -8.48
N LEU A 102 -4.24 -1.05 -8.87
CA LEU A 102 -3.09 -0.65 -8.06
C LEU A 102 -2.41 0.56 -8.67
N LEU A 103 -2.16 1.58 -7.84
CA LEU A 103 -1.42 2.77 -8.22
C LEU A 103 -0.10 2.79 -7.46
N ASP A 104 1.01 2.96 -8.17
CA ASP A 104 2.33 3.13 -7.55
C ASP A 104 3.23 4.00 -8.44
N ILE A 105 4.13 4.78 -7.85
CA ILE A 105 5.06 5.61 -8.62
C ILE A 105 6.19 4.79 -9.26
N SER A 106 6.50 3.61 -8.70
CA SER A 106 7.54 2.72 -9.20
C SER A 106 7.02 1.81 -10.30
N LYS A 107 7.56 1.96 -11.51
CA LYS A 107 7.35 1.00 -12.61
C LYS A 107 7.76 -0.43 -12.24
N PHE A 108 8.72 -0.61 -11.34
CA PHE A 108 9.16 -1.94 -10.90
C PHE A 108 8.15 -2.59 -9.96
N ALA A 109 7.48 -1.79 -9.12
CA ALA A 109 6.37 -2.21 -8.28
C ALA A 109 5.14 -2.56 -9.14
N ALA A 110 4.73 -1.65 -10.02
CA ALA A 110 3.62 -1.88 -10.96
C ALA A 110 3.80 -3.14 -11.82
N ARG A 111 5.03 -3.41 -12.27
CA ARG A 111 5.37 -4.65 -12.99
C ARG A 111 5.06 -5.92 -12.20
N ARG A 112 5.30 -5.91 -10.88
CA ARG A 112 4.98 -7.05 -10.00
C ARG A 112 3.49 -7.10 -9.68
N ALA A 113 2.89 -5.94 -9.36
CA ALA A 113 1.47 -5.82 -9.06
C ALA A 113 0.57 -6.34 -10.19
N ALA A 114 0.91 -6.06 -11.45
CA ALA A 114 0.19 -6.56 -12.62
C ALA A 114 0.14 -8.10 -12.72
N ARG A 115 0.94 -8.81 -11.92
CA ARG A 115 1.00 -10.27 -11.85
C ARG A 115 0.58 -10.82 -10.50
N ALA A 116 0.22 -9.96 -9.55
CA ALA A 116 -0.14 -10.36 -8.19
C ALA A 116 -1.49 -11.08 -8.14
N HIS A 117 -2.41 -10.75 -9.06
CA HIS A 117 -3.73 -11.36 -9.15
C HIS A 117 -4.32 -11.14 -10.55
N PRO A 118 -5.08 -12.10 -11.13
CA PRO A 118 -5.59 -12.00 -12.51
C PRO A 118 -6.56 -10.83 -12.74
N ARG A 119 -7.19 -10.34 -11.68
CA ARG A 119 -8.12 -9.20 -11.69
C ARG A 119 -7.49 -7.90 -11.19
N ILE A 120 -6.15 -7.81 -11.13
CA ILE A 120 -5.47 -6.56 -10.76
C ILE A 120 -4.87 -5.91 -12.01
N SER A 121 -5.25 -4.67 -12.24
CA SER A 121 -4.62 -3.77 -13.20
C SER A 121 -3.67 -2.82 -12.48
N ALA A 122 -2.41 -2.72 -12.93
CA ALA A 122 -1.43 -1.82 -12.32
C ALA A 122 -1.21 -0.55 -13.16
N VAL A 123 -1.19 0.60 -12.50
CA VAL A 123 -1.04 1.92 -13.09
C VAL A 123 0.12 2.64 -12.41
N VAL A 124 1.08 3.12 -13.21
CA VAL A 124 2.15 3.98 -12.71
C VAL A 124 1.65 5.42 -12.65
N ALA A 125 1.50 5.96 -11.45
CA ALA A 125 0.97 7.29 -11.19
C ALA A 125 1.50 7.86 -9.85
N ASP A 126 1.48 9.18 -9.71
CA ASP A 126 1.84 9.86 -8.46
C ASP A 126 0.58 10.06 -7.60
N ALA A 127 0.63 9.57 -6.36
CA ALA A 127 -0.48 9.68 -5.41
C ALA A 127 -0.76 11.12 -4.93
N TRP A 128 0.15 12.06 -5.19
CA TRP A 128 -0.02 13.49 -4.86
C TRP A 128 -0.66 14.30 -5.99
N ASP A 129 -0.57 13.83 -7.23
CA ASP A 129 -1.25 14.44 -8.36
C ASP A 129 -2.72 13.96 -8.41
N GLY A 130 -3.49 14.47 -9.37
CA GLY A 130 -4.84 13.94 -9.63
C GLY A 130 -4.76 12.47 -10.07
N LEU A 131 -5.42 11.58 -9.31
CA LEU A 131 -5.46 10.14 -9.52
C LEU A 131 -6.20 9.83 -10.84
N PRO A 132 -5.65 8.97 -11.70
CA PRO A 132 -6.24 8.62 -13.00
C PRO A 132 -7.43 7.63 -12.87
N LEU A 133 -8.40 7.96 -12.02
CA LEU A 133 -9.66 7.25 -11.84
C LEU A 133 -10.83 8.23 -11.94
N ALA A 134 -11.96 7.74 -12.41
CA ALA A 134 -13.22 8.50 -12.41
C ALA A 134 -13.70 8.74 -10.97
N ASP A 135 -14.50 9.80 -10.81
CA ASP A 135 -15.16 10.13 -9.55
C ASP A 135 -16.10 8.98 -9.15
N GLY A 136 -16.09 8.61 -7.87
CA GLY A 136 -16.98 7.57 -7.32
C GLY A 136 -16.79 6.16 -7.90
N ALA A 137 -15.67 5.87 -8.58
CA ALA A 137 -15.43 4.56 -9.20
C ALA A 137 -15.09 3.45 -8.19
N ALA A 138 -14.54 3.80 -7.03
CA ALA A 138 -14.04 2.84 -6.06
C ALA A 138 -15.07 2.53 -4.96
N SER A 139 -15.26 1.25 -4.66
CA SER A 139 -16.05 0.79 -3.51
C SER A 139 -15.20 0.62 -2.25
N VAL A 140 -13.94 0.24 -2.43
CA VAL A 140 -12.94 0.08 -1.38
C VAL A 140 -11.64 0.75 -1.85
N VAL A 141 -11.06 1.59 -1.00
CA VAL A 141 -9.72 2.15 -1.23
C VAL A 141 -8.80 1.73 -0.10
N LEU A 142 -7.64 1.18 -0.44
CA LEU A 142 -6.58 0.79 0.48
C LEU A 142 -5.47 1.83 0.45
N ASN A 143 -4.93 2.14 1.63
CA ASN A 143 -3.72 2.94 1.79
C ASN A 143 -2.85 2.34 2.90
N VAL A 144 -1.89 1.51 2.49
CA VAL A 144 -1.05 0.73 3.41
C VAL A 144 0.38 1.30 3.39
N PHE A 145 0.78 1.96 4.48
CA PHE A 145 2.10 2.62 4.59
C PHE A 145 2.44 3.62 3.47
N ALA A 146 1.43 4.10 2.76
CA ALA A 146 1.60 4.90 1.56
C ALA A 146 1.30 6.40 1.80
N PRO A 147 1.83 7.29 0.93
CA PRO A 147 1.35 8.67 0.84
C PRO A 147 -0.14 8.70 0.51
N ARG A 148 -0.81 9.79 0.89
CA ARG A 148 -2.25 9.93 0.72
C ARG A 148 -2.65 11.37 0.51
N ASN A 149 -3.47 11.59 -0.51
CA ASN A 149 -4.14 12.85 -0.80
C ASN A 149 -5.63 12.72 -0.42
N PRO A 150 -6.07 13.25 0.74
CA PRO A 150 -7.44 13.06 1.22
C PRO A 150 -8.52 13.50 0.23
N ALA A 151 -8.31 14.60 -0.49
CA ALA A 151 -9.26 15.11 -1.47
C ALA A 151 -9.45 14.13 -2.63
N GLU A 152 -8.35 13.57 -3.15
CA GLU A 152 -8.41 12.61 -4.25
C GLU A 152 -8.95 11.25 -3.80
N LEU A 153 -8.58 10.78 -2.60
CA LEU A 153 -9.16 9.57 -2.02
C LEU A 153 -10.69 9.71 -1.89
N ARG A 154 -11.17 10.88 -1.47
CA ARG A 154 -12.60 11.19 -1.34
C ARG A 154 -13.28 11.31 -2.70
N ARG A 155 -12.59 11.82 -3.72
CA ARG A 155 -13.12 11.98 -5.08
C ARG A 155 -13.36 10.63 -5.74
N ILE A 156 -12.39 9.72 -5.67
CA ILE A 156 -12.50 8.41 -6.34
C ILE A 156 -13.44 7.44 -5.61
N LEU A 157 -13.67 7.65 -4.31
CA LEU A 157 -14.51 6.78 -3.51
C LEU A 157 -15.99 7.12 -3.69
N ARG A 158 -16.83 6.10 -3.91
CA ARG A 158 -18.29 6.26 -3.96
C ARG A 158 -18.85 6.71 -2.61
N PRO A 159 -20.05 7.35 -2.56
CA PRO A 159 -20.62 7.88 -1.32
C PRO A 159 -20.74 6.85 -0.18
N GLU A 160 -21.07 5.61 -0.52
CA GLU A 160 -21.20 4.50 0.42
C GLU A 160 -19.87 3.77 0.64
N GLY A 161 -18.80 4.08 -0.10
CA GLY A 161 -17.51 3.40 -0.12
C GLY A 161 -16.77 3.44 1.22
N VAL A 162 -15.69 2.65 1.31
CA VAL A 162 -14.81 2.63 2.49
C VAL A 162 -13.35 2.88 2.10
N LEU A 163 -12.69 3.76 2.87
CA LEU A 163 -11.24 3.91 2.86
C LEU A 163 -10.65 3.15 4.04
N LEU A 164 -9.68 2.27 3.76
CA LEU A 164 -8.95 1.48 4.75
C LEU A 164 -7.50 1.97 4.80
N VAL A 165 -7.07 2.44 5.97
CA VAL A 165 -5.74 2.98 6.19
C VAL A 165 -5.00 2.11 7.20
N VAL A 166 -3.75 1.78 6.89
CA VAL A 166 -2.85 1.08 7.82
C VAL A 166 -1.68 1.99 8.18
N THR A 167 -1.50 2.27 9.47
CA THR A 167 -0.37 3.04 10.00
C THR A 167 0.45 2.26 11.02
N PRO A 168 1.78 2.45 11.06
CA PRO A 168 2.62 1.83 12.07
C PRO A 168 2.39 2.53 13.41
N ARG A 169 2.31 1.75 14.49
CA ARG A 169 2.23 2.29 15.85
C ARG A 169 3.61 2.64 16.40
N PRO A 170 3.72 3.38 17.52
CA PRO A 170 5.02 3.77 18.09
C PRO A 170 5.93 2.59 18.46
N ASP A 171 5.35 1.43 18.80
CA ASP A 171 6.09 0.20 19.11
C ASP A 171 6.38 -0.69 17.89
N HIS A 172 6.03 -0.24 16.68
CA HIS A 172 6.32 -0.97 15.44
C HIS A 172 7.82 -1.05 15.18
N LEU A 173 8.35 -2.28 15.04
CA LEU A 173 9.75 -2.59 14.77
C LEU A 173 10.72 -1.98 15.79
N ARG A 174 10.26 -1.76 17.03
CA ARG A 174 11.01 -1.05 18.07
C ARG A 174 12.40 -1.64 18.30
N GLU A 175 12.50 -2.97 18.31
CA GLU A 175 13.74 -3.71 18.53
C GLU A 175 14.79 -3.35 17.46
N LEU A 176 14.37 -3.30 16.19
CA LEU A 176 15.24 -2.91 15.09
C LEU A 176 15.53 -1.42 15.10
N VAL A 177 14.57 -0.57 15.46
CA VAL A 177 14.77 0.88 15.51
C VAL A 177 15.84 1.24 16.55
N GLU A 178 15.79 0.63 17.72
CA GLU A 178 16.76 0.85 18.79
C GLU A 178 18.13 0.24 18.42
N ALA A 179 18.16 -1.03 18.01
CA ALA A 179 19.43 -1.73 17.76
C ALA A 179 20.13 -1.26 16.47
N LEU A 180 19.36 -0.93 15.43
CA LEU A 180 19.85 -0.46 14.13
C LEU A 180 19.76 1.06 13.96
N GLY A 181 19.41 1.81 15.03
CA GLY A 181 19.52 3.28 15.05
C GLY A 181 18.72 3.92 13.92
N LEU A 182 17.55 3.34 13.65
CA LEU A 182 16.69 3.73 12.54
C LEU A 182 15.88 4.97 12.91
N LEU A 183 15.35 5.65 11.90
CA LEU A 183 14.41 6.74 12.08
C LEU A 183 13.16 6.23 12.81
N ARG A 184 12.83 6.87 13.93
CA ARG A 184 11.58 6.64 14.66
C ARG A 184 10.40 7.22 13.88
N VAL A 185 9.32 6.48 13.78
CA VAL A 185 8.03 7.03 13.36
C VAL A 185 7.45 7.76 14.58
N GLY A 186 7.45 9.09 14.56
CA GLY A 186 6.98 9.88 15.70
C GLY A 186 5.46 9.81 15.90
N GLU A 187 5.03 9.79 17.16
CA GLU A 187 3.62 9.75 17.62
C GLU A 187 2.76 10.87 17.01
N GLN A 188 3.34 12.04 16.75
CA GLN A 188 2.68 13.19 16.12
C GLN A 188 2.18 12.92 14.69
N LYS A 189 2.59 11.82 14.04
CA LYS A 189 2.13 11.47 12.68
C LYS A 189 0.71 10.92 12.65
N ASP A 190 0.26 10.21 13.69
CA ASP A 190 -1.09 9.62 13.74
C ASP A 190 -2.17 10.67 14.03
N GLU A 191 -1.89 11.63 14.93
CA GLU A 191 -2.79 12.76 15.21
C GLU A 191 -2.94 13.65 13.98
N ARG A 192 -1.82 14.07 13.37
CA ARG A 192 -1.82 14.86 12.13
C ARG A 192 -2.48 14.15 10.96
N LEU A 193 -2.45 12.82 10.94
CA LEU A 193 -3.17 12.04 9.93
C LEU A 193 -4.67 12.13 10.14
N THR A 194 -5.13 11.90 11.37
CA THR A 194 -6.55 11.98 11.73
C THR A 194 -7.10 13.36 11.37
N ASP A 195 -6.35 14.41 11.70
CA ASP A 195 -6.71 15.80 11.37
C ASP A 195 -6.78 16.07 9.86
N ARG A 196 -5.91 15.43 9.07
CA ARG A 196 -5.91 15.59 7.60
C ARG A 196 -7.06 14.87 6.92
N LEU A 197 -7.52 13.75 7.49
CA LEU A 197 -8.64 12.98 6.94
C LEU A 197 -10.00 13.51 7.41
N SER A 198 -10.08 14.13 8.59
CA SER A 198 -11.34 14.56 9.20
C SER A 198 -12.15 15.57 8.37
N ALA A 199 -11.49 16.34 7.49
CA ALA A 199 -12.16 17.26 6.57
C ALA A 199 -12.93 16.55 5.43
N HIS A 200 -12.63 15.26 5.18
CA HIS A 200 -13.18 14.50 4.05
C HIS A 200 -13.85 13.19 4.47
N PHE A 201 -13.55 12.70 5.67
CA PHE A 201 -13.91 11.37 6.12
C PHE A 201 -14.33 11.35 7.59
N THR A 202 -15.21 10.41 7.93
CA THR A 202 -15.50 10.04 9.32
C THR A 202 -14.98 8.63 9.61
N GLU A 203 -14.38 8.44 10.78
CA GLU A 203 -13.90 7.13 11.22
C GLU A 203 -15.09 6.25 11.65
N VAL A 204 -15.13 5.01 11.15
CA VAL A 204 -16.20 4.04 11.47
C VAL A 204 -15.71 2.75 12.10
N ALA A 205 -14.39 2.49 12.07
CA ALA A 205 -13.77 1.43 12.86
C ALA A 205 -12.27 1.69 13.02
N ARG A 206 -11.71 1.21 14.12
CA ARG A 206 -10.27 1.24 14.41
C ARG A 206 -9.88 -0.03 15.13
N GLU A 207 -8.94 -0.78 14.55
CA GLU A 207 -8.41 -2.01 15.09
C GLU A 207 -6.89 -1.88 15.28
N ARG A 208 -6.39 -2.42 16.39
CA ARG A 208 -4.95 -2.53 16.63
C ARG A 208 -4.52 -3.95 16.36
N SER A 209 -3.59 -4.13 15.43
CA SER A 209 -2.95 -5.42 15.17
C SER A 209 -1.54 -5.40 15.73
N ARG A 210 -1.27 -6.30 16.66
CA ARG A 210 0.05 -6.48 17.26
C ARG A 210 0.41 -7.96 17.25
N SER A 211 1.56 -8.29 16.69
CA SER A 211 2.12 -9.64 16.65
C SER A 211 3.65 -9.58 16.73
N THR A 212 4.28 -10.73 16.88
CA THR A 212 5.74 -10.86 16.83
C THR A 212 6.12 -11.62 15.58
N MET A 213 7.10 -11.09 14.84
CA MET A 213 7.75 -11.76 13.72
C MET A 213 9.08 -12.34 14.20
N THR A 214 9.32 -13.61 13.93
CA THR A 214 10.62 -14.25 14.16
C THR A 214 11.40 -14.18 12.84
N LEU A 215 12.43 -13.35 12.79
CA LEU A 215 13.15 -12.97 11.56
C LEU A 215 14.60 -13.50 11.58
N ASP A 216 15.02 -14.11 10.49
CA ASP A 216 16.43 -14.44 10.26
C ASP A 216 17.23 -13.19 9.83
N HIS A 217 18.56 -13.27 9.80
CA HIS A 217 19.39 -12.13 9.40
C HIS A 217 19.21 -11.74 7.94
N LYS A 218 18.65 -12.63 7.11
CA LYS A 218 18.32 -12.35 5.70
C LYS A 218 17.08 -11.46 5.57
N ALA A 219 16.09 -11.62 6.43
CA ALA A 219 14.83 -10.87 6.42
C ALA A 219 15.01 -9.44 6.96
N LEU A 220 15.94 -9.22 7.89
CA LEU A 220 16.21 -7.92 8.50
C LEU A 220 16.54 -6.79 7.50
N PRO A 221 17.53 -6.93 6.58
CA PRO A 221 17.81 -5.88 5.62
C PRO A 221 16.65 -5.66 4.63
N GLN A 222 15.89 -6.72 4.30
CA GLN A 222 14.71 -6.60 3.45
C GLN A 222 13.63 -5.73 4.10
N LEU A 223 13.33 -5.98 5.39
CA LEU A 223 12.37 -5.21 6.17
C LEU A 223 12.81 -3.76 6.36
N VAL A 224 14.07 -3.53 6.71
CA VAL A 224 14.63 -2.18 6.87
C VAL A 224 14.53 -1.38 5.58
N GLY A 225 14.80 -2.03 4.43
CA GLY A 225 14.67 -1.44 3.10
C GLY A 225 13.23 -1.13 2.66
N MET A 226 12.22 -1.58 3.38
CA MET A 226 10.81 -1.22 3.12
C MET A 226 10.39 0.08 3.81
N GLY A 227 11.16 0.55 4.80
CA GLY A 227 10.86 1.75 5.58
C GLY A 227 11.57 3.01 5.11
N PRO A 228 11.39 4.15 5.80
CA PRO A 228 12.03 5.43 5.45
C PRO A 228 13.57 5.40 5.54
N ASN A 229 14.14 4.34 6.09
CA ASN A 229 15.57 4.16 6.26
C ASN A 229 16.27 3.63 5.00
N ALA A 230 15.52 3.24 3.98
CA ALA A 230 16.05 2.60 2.77
C ALA A 230 17.11 3.44 2.02
N TRP A 231 17.07 4.77 2.16
CA TRP A 231 17.94 5.71 1.42
C TRP A 231 19.10 6.27 2.26
N HIS A 232 19.13 6.00 3.58
CA HIS A 232 20.04 6.65 4.52
C HIS A 232 21.16 5.75 5.05
N GLN A 233 21.39 4.57 4.45
CA GLN A 233 22.30 3.58 5.02
C GLN A 233 23.58 3.40 4.21
N GLN A 234 24.71 3.61 4.87
CA GLN A 234 25.99 3.03 4.47
C GLN A 234 25.90 1.51 4.74
N SER A 235 25.68 0.72 3.69
CA SER A 235 25.30 -0.70 3.76
C SER A 235 26.19 -1.54 4.68
N GLU A 236 27.50 -1.29 4.71
CA GLU A 236 28.48 -2.03 5.55
C GLU A 236 28.18 -1.89 7.05
N ARG A 237 27.80 -0.69 7.52
CA ARG A 237 27.47 -0.46 8.93
C ARG A 237 26.16 -1.12 9.36
N LEU A 238 25.25 -1.37 8.42
CA LEU A 238 24.01 -2.08 8.73
C LEU A 238 24.27 -3.56 8.95
N GLU A 239 25.03 -4.18 8.06
CA GLU A 239 25.39 -5.60 8.11
C GLU A 239 26.12 -5.94 9.41
N GLU A 240 27.13 -5.15 9.79
CA GLU A 240 27.86 -5.33 11.05
C GLU A 240 26.96 -5.27 12.29
N ARG A 241 25.89 -4.46 12.25
CA ARG A 241 24.96 -4.31 13.38
C ARG A 241 23.94 -5.43 13.40
N ILE A 242 23.47 -5.88 12.24
CA ILE A 242 22.62 -7.05 12.10
C ILE A 242 23.33 -8.30 12.62
N ALA A 243 24.61 -8.48 12.29
CA ALA A 243 25.41 -9.62 12.74
C ALA A 243 25.58 -9.71 14.27
N ARG A 244 25.28 -8.63 15.02
CA ARG A 244 25.29 -8.61 16.49
C ARG A 244 23.94 -8.94 17.12
N LEU A 245 22.88 -9.08 16.33
CA LEU A 245 21.55 -9.44 16.81
C LEU A 245 21.41 -10.96 16.97
N PRO A 246 20.49 -11.42 17.83
CA PRO A 246 20.10 -12.83 17.87
C PRO A 246 19.66 -13.34 16.50
N GLU A 247 19.87 -14.63 16.24
CA GLU A 247 19.34 -15.32 15.06
C GLU A 247 18.58 -16.59 15.49
N PRO A 248 17.25 -16.65 15.32
CA PRO A 248 16.40 -15.57 14.80
C PRO A 248 16.20 -14.42 15.81
N CYS A 249 15.76 -13.27 15.30
CA CYS A 249 15.40 -12.08 16.07
C CYS A 249 13.88 -11.92 16.11
N ASP A 250 13.32 -11.80 17.32
CA ASP A 250 11.91 -11.46 17.50
C ASP A 250 11.72 -9.94 17.36
N VAL A 251 10.81 -9.55 16.46
CA VAL A 251 10.54 -8.16 16.10
C VAL A 251 9.05 -7.87 16.19
N THR A 252 8.69 -6.79 16.87
CA THR A 252 7.29 -6.39 17.04
C THR A 252 6.69 -5.85 15.74
N LEU A 253 5.64 -6.50 15.24
CA LEU A 253 4.76 -5.99 14.18
C LEU A 253 3.53 -5.33 14.82
N SER A 254 3.53 -4.00 14.92
CA SER A 254 2.43 -3.23 15.55
C SER A 254 1.86 -2.17 14.61
N VAL A 255 0.57 -2.26 14.28
CA VAL A 255 -0.11 -1.33 13.36
C VAL A 255 -1.52 -0.99 13.85
N THR A 256 -2.05 0.13 13.37
CA THR A 256 -3.46 0.49 13.46
C THR A 256 -4.08 0.34 12.07
N LEU A 257 -5.20 -0.37 11.99
CA LEU A 257 -6.07 -0.41 10.82
C LEU A 257 -7.28 0.47 11.11
N THR A 258 -7.57 1.42 10.24
CA THR A 258 -8.70 2.33 10.42
C THR A 258 -9.57 2.31 9.17
N ALA A 259 -10.88 2.16 9.36
CA ALA A 259 -11.88 2.28 8.32
C ALA A 259 -12.57 3.64 8.40
N TYR A 260 -12.72 4.27 7.24
CA TYR A 260 -13.30 5.59 7.09
C TYR A 260 -14.43 5.56 6.06
N ARG A 261 -15.50 6.32 6.32
CA ARG A 261 -16.53 6.65 5.33
C ARG A 261 -16.33 8.07 4.83
N PRO A 262 -16.61 8.35 3.55
CA PRO A 262 -16.56 9.71 3.04
C PRO A 262 -17.64 10.57 3.72
N LEU A 263 -17.32 11.83 4.01
CA LEU A 263 -18.33 12.81 4.42
C LEU A 263 -19.22 13.15 3.22
N ILE A 264 -20.52 13.27 3.48
CA ILE A 264 -21.55 13.66 2.51
C ILE A 264 -21.55 15.17 2.35
#